data_AF-A0A7W4VQ30-F1
#
_entry.id   AF-A0A7W4VQ30-F1
#
_cell.length_a   1.000
_cell.length_b   1.000
_cell.length_c   1.000
_cell.angle_alpha   90.00
_cell.angle_beta   90.00
_cell.angle_gamma   90.00
#
_symmetry.space_group_name_H-M   'P 1'
#
loop_
_entity.id
_entity.type
_entity.pdbx_description
1 polymer ?
#
loop_
_entity_poly.entity_id
_entity_poly.type
_entity_poly.pdbx_seq_one_letter_code
_entity_poly.pdbx_strand_id
1 'polypeptide(L)'
;MRIRVPTAIELVIQGLLGAFLVLLVMDFLQALSATACSSPNRSPDCYPWGMTEGPMEGGSWGYSSKANYLIASGAAVLVLGIAALAPFFSRDRRSGLVALVSIPALGWIGFRWVTG
;
A
#
# COMPACT_ATOMS: atom_id res chain seq x y z
N MET A 1 21.61 15.70 11.01
CA MET A 1 20.14 15.65 11.16
C MET A 1 19.81 15.26 12.59
N ARG A 2 18.95 15.99 13.30
CA ARG A 2 18.44 15.55 14.60
C ARG A 2 17.15 14.75 14.36
N ILE A 3 17.15 13.49 14.75
CA ILE A 3 15.95 12.65 14.73
C ILE A 3 15.04 13.14 15.87
N ARG A 4 13.82 13.55 15.52
CA ARG A 4 12.82 13.97 16.51
C ARG A 4 12.14 12.73 17.09
N VAL A 5 11.87 12.74 18.40
CA VAL A 5 11.01 11.73 19.03
C VAL A 5 9.54 12.06 18.73
N PRO A 6 8.79 11.18 18.04
CA PRO A 6 7.37 11.41 17.76
C PRO A 6 6.54 11.40 19.04
N THR A 7 5.43 12.13 19.04
CA THR A 7 4.45 12.13 20.14
C THR A 7 3.71 10.80 20.22
N ALA A 8 3.07 10.51 21.36
CA ALA A 8 2.28 9.29 21.54
C ALA A 8 1.23 9.09 20.44
N ILE A 9 0.56 10.17 19.98
CA ILE A 9 -0.41 10.10 18.89
C ILE A 9 0.25 9.75 17.55
N GLU A 10 1.39 10.38 17.24
CA GLU A 10 2.15 10.06 16.04
C GLU A 10 2.62 8.59 16.07
N LEU A 11 3.08 8.10 17.22
CA LEU A 11 3.49 6.70 17.39
C LEU A 11 2.33 5.72 17.21
N VAL A 12 1.13 6.03 17.70
CA VAL A 12 -0.05 5.18 17.46
C VAL A 12 -0.37 5.11 15.97
N ILE A 13 -0.38 6.25 15.28
CA ILE A 13 -0.65 6.30 13.83
C ILE A 13 0.45 5.57 13.06
N GLN A 14 1.72 5.80 13.40
CA GLN A 14 2.87 5.10 12.80
C GLN A 14 2.82 3.59 13.04
N GLY A 15 2.38 3.16 14.23
CA GLY A 15 2.19 1.75 14.55
C GLY A 15 1.09 1.11 13.70
N LEU A 16 -0.04 1.79 13.53
CA LEU A 16 -1.12 1.34 12.65
C LEU A 16 -0.68 1.30 11.17
N LEU A 17 0.01 2.34 10.70
CA LEU A 17 0.58 2.38 9.34
C LEU A 17 1.64 1.29 9.15
N GLY A 18 2.48 1.04 10.15
CA GLY A 18 3.49 -0.01 10.12
C GLY A 18 2.86 -1.40 10.06
N ALA A 19 1.82 -1.67 10.86
CA ALA A 19 1.08 -2.92 10.80
C ALA A 19 0.41 -3.12 9.43
N PHE A 20 -0.21 -2.07 8.88
CA PHE A 20 -0.81 -2.10 7.56
C PHE A 20 0.23 -2.30 6.45
N LEU A 21 1.41 -1.66 6.58
CA LEU A 21 2.54 -1.83 5.67
C LEU A 21 3.04 -3.27 5.64
N VAL A 22 3.13 -3.93 6.80
CA VAL A 22 3.51 -5.36 6.88
C VAL A 22 2.51 -6.22 6.12
N LEU A 23 1.21 -5.98 6.28
CA LEU A 23 0.17 -6.70 5.54
C LEU A 23 0.33 -6.51 4.02
N LEU A 24 0.57 -5.28 3.57
CA LEU A 24 0.80 -4.98 2.15
C LEU A 24 2.06 -5.62 1.59
N VAL A 25 3.14 -5.65 2.36
CA VAL A 25 4.39 -6.32 1.95
C VAL A 25 4.16 -7.82 1.82
N MET A 26 3.48 -8.44 2.78
CA MET A 26 3.16 -9.87 2.70
C MET A 26 2.29 -10.19 1.49
N ASP A 27 1.27 -9.38 1.23
CA ASP A 27 0.41 -9.50 0.06
C ASP A 27 1.19 -9.34 -1.25
N PHE A 28 2.07 -8.33 -1.33
CA PHE A 28 2.96 -8.12 -2.47
C PHE A 28 3.93 -9.29 -2.70
N LEU A 29 4.47 -9.89 -1.64
CA LEU A 29 5.36 -11.05 -1.76
C LEU A 29 4.61 -12.30 -2.24
N GLN A 30 3.40 -12.53 -1.73
CA GLN A 30 2.51 -13.58 -2.22
C GLN A 30 2.16 -13.36 -3.69
N ALA A 31 1.96 -12.09 -4.07
CA ALA A 31 1.65 -11.72 -5.43
C ALA A 31 2.78 -11.99 -6.43
N LEU A 32 4.03 -11.75 -6.01
CA LEU A 32 5.18 -12.02 -6.83
C LEU A 32 5.30 -13.49 -7.21
N SER A 33 5.00 -14.41 -6.29
CA SER A 33 5.14 -15.86 -6.52
C SER A 33 3.90 -16.51 -7.16
N ALA A 34 2.72 -15.91 -7.04
CA ALA A 34 1.49 -16.53 -7.51
C ALA A 34 1.25 -16.41 -9.04
N THR A 35 0.51 -17.38 -9.57
CA THR A 35 0.03 -17.41 -10.97
C THR A 35 -1.38 -16.87 -11.07
N ALA A 36 -1.81 -16.42 -12.25
CA ALA A 36 -3.17 -15.91 -12.44
C ALA A 36 -4.20 -17.03 -12.36
N CYS A 37 -5.29 -16.80 -11.62
CA CYS A 37 -6.40 -17.76 -11.56
C CYS A 37 -7.10 -17.95 -12.91
N SER A 38 -6.96 -17.02 -13.86
CA SER A 38 -7.49 -17.15 -15.23
C SER A 38 -6.65 -18.08 -16.13
N SER A 39 -5.46 -18.52 -15.69
CA SER A 39 -4.60 -19.41 -16.48
C SER A 39 -5.19 -20.82 -16.60
N PRO A 40 -5.08 -21.48 -17.77
CA PRO A 40 -5.53 -22.86 -17.95
C PRO A 40 -4.78 -23.87 -17.05
N ASN A 41 -3.54 -23.56 -16.67
CA ASN A 41 -2.76 -24.34 -15.69
C ASN A 41 -2.79 -23.65 -14.33
N ARG A 42 -3.97 -23.62 -13.70
CA ARG A 42 -4.19 -22.96 -12.41
C ARG A 42 -3.47 -23.72 -11.28
N SER A 43 -2.61 -23.02 -10.54
CA SER A 43 -2.07 -23.49 -9.26
C SER A 43 -3.13 -23.38 -8.15
N PRO A 44 -3.14 -24.24 -7.11
CA PRO A 44 -4.02 -24.07 -5.94
C PRO A 44 -3.87 -22.68 -5.30
N ASP A 45 -2.66 -22.14 -5.29
CA ASP A 45 -2.33 -20.80 -4.78
C ASP A 45 -2.31 -19.76 -5.92
N CYS A 46 -3.34 -19.80 -6.77
CA CYS A 46 -3.51 -18.75 -7.78
C CYS A 46 -4.03 -17.47 -7.12
N TYR A 47 -3.72 -16.35 -7.73
CA TYR A 47 -4.15 -15.04 -7.26
C TYR A 47 -5.06 -14.40 -8.33
N PRO A 48 -6.14 -13.71 -7.91
CA PRO A 48 -7.25 -13.35 -8.80
C PRO A 48 -7.01 -12.15 -9.76
N TRP A 49 -5.77 -11.86 -10.19
CA TRP A 49 -5.52 -10.72 -11.09
C TRP A 49 -6.24 -10.86 -12.43
N GLY A 50 -6.71 -9.75 -12.99
CA GLY A 50 -7.43 -9.73 -14.27
C GLY A 50 -8.85 -10.28 -14.18
N MET A 51 -9.28 -10.74 -13.00
CA MET A 51 -10.67 -10.80 -12.62
C MET A 51 -11.00 -9.58 -11.76
N THR A 52 -12.28 -9.34 -11.56
CA THR A 52 -12.71 -8.33 -10.61
C THR A 52 -12.43 -8.82 -9.19
N GLU A 53 -11.33 -8.37 -8.58
CA GLU A 53 -10.94 -8.68 -7.20
C GLU A 53 -11.74 -7.83 -6.20
N GLY A 54 -12.13 -8.39 -5.03
CA GLY A 54 -12.80 -7.68 -3.94
C GLY A 54 -14.07 -8.37 -3.41
N PRO A 55 -14.60 -7.94 -2.25
CA PRO A 55 -15.73 -8.59 -1.56
C PRO A 55 -17.10 -8.43 -2.23
N MET A 56 -17.19 -7.77 -3.40
CA MET A 56 -18.43 -7.60 -4.15
C MET A 56 -18.39 -8.46 -5.42
N GLU A 57 -19.53 -9.06 -5.79
CA GLU A 57 -19.68 -9.69 -7.11
C GLU A 57 -19.35 -8.65 -8.20
N GLY A 58 -18.34 -8.93 -9.04
CA GLY A 58 -17.82 -7.94 -9.98
C GLY A 58 -16.72 -7.03 -9.42
N GLY A 59 -16.13 -7.40 -8.27
CA GLY A 59 -14.87 -6.93 -7.63
C GLY A 59 -14.31 -5.55 -7.98
N SER A 60 -14.22 -4.72 -6.94
CA SER A 60 -13.89 -3.29 -7.03
C SER A 60 -12.41 -2.96 -7.29
N TRP A 61 -11.51 -3.94 -7.28
CA TRP A 61 -10.06 -3.76 -7.39
C TRP A 61 -9.64 -4.20 -8.81
N GLY A 62 -10.01 -3.40 -9.80
CA GLY A 62 -9.93 -3.73 -11.24
C GLY A 62 -8.52 -3.71 -11.83
N TYR A 63 -7.59 -4.53 -11.34
CA TYR A 63 -6.27 -4.65 -11.95
C TYR A 63 -6.33 -5.55 -13.19
N SER A 64 -6.03 -4.97 -14.36
CA SER A 64 -6.08 -5.70 -15.64
C SER A 64 -4.96 -6.74 -15.84
N SER A 65 -3.88 -6.66 -15.06
CA SER A 65 -2.75 -7.60 -15.14
C SER A 65 -1.98 -7.67 -13.83
N LYS A 66 -1.24 -8.77 -13.63
CA LYS A 66 -0.27 -8.93 -12.52
C LYS A 66 0.75 -7.78 -12.47
N ALA A 67 1.23 -7.32 -13.62
CA ALA A 67 2.18 -6.22 -13.69
C ALA A 67 1.59 -4.92 -13.09
N ASN A 68 0.34 -4.60 -13.44
CA ASN A 68 -0.34 -3.41 -12.92
C ASN A 68 -0.58 -3.49 -11.42
N TYR A 69 -1.00 -4.66 -10.92
CA TYR A 69 -1.11 -4.89 -9.49
C TYR A 69 0.25 -4.68 -8.79
N LEU A 70 1.33 -5.30 -9.29
CA LEU A 70 2.64 -5.21 -8.63
C LEU A 70 3.19 -3.77 -8.62
N ILE A 71 3.00 -3.03 -9.71
CA ILE A 71 3.41 -1.61 -9.75
C ILE A 71 2.60 -0.79 -8.74
N ALA A 72 1.28 -0.97 -8.70
CA ALA A 72 0.40 -0.24 -7.78
C ALA A 72 0.70 -0.59 -6.32
N SER A 73 0.78 -1.89 -5.98
CA SER A 73 1.08 -2.38 -4.64
C SER A 73 2.48 -1.98 -4.19
N GLY A 74 3.49 -2.10 -5.06
CA GLY A 74 4.86 -1.68 -4.75
C GLY A 74 4.96 -0.18 -4.48
N ALA A 75 4.25 0.64 -5.25
CA ALA A 75 4.20 2.07 -5.01
C ALA A 75 3.43 2.41 -3.72
N ALA A 76 2.35 1.68 -3.39
CA ALA A 76 1.65 1.85 -2.12
C ALA A 76 2.54 1.53 -0.92
N VAL A 77 3.34 0.45 -0.98
CA VAL A 77 4.35 0.13 0.05
C VAL A 77 5.33 1.28 0.22
N LEU A 78 5.84 1.85 -0.88
CA LEU A 78 6.77 2.97 -0.83
C LEU A 78 6.16 4.22 -0.20
N VAL A 79 4.96 4.62 -0.64
CA VAL A 79 4.24 5.79 -0.12
C VAL A 79 3.97 5.66 1.37
N LEU A 80 3.49 4.49 1.82
CA LEU A 80 3.17 4.25 3.23
C LEU A 80 4.44 4.15 4.08
N GLY A 81 5.52 3.57 3.55
CA GLY A 81 6.82 3.57 4.21
C GLY A 81 7.35 4.99 4.43
N ILE A 82 7.26 5.85 3.42
CA ILE A 82 7.64 7.27 3.54
C ILE A 82 6.74 7.98 4.56
N ALA A 83 5.43 7.77 4.52
CA ALA A 83 4.48 8.36 5.47
C ALA A 83 4.80 7.94 6.92
N ALA A 84 5.07 6.66 7.16
CA ALA A 84 5.39 6.13 8.48
C ALA A 84 6.72 6.71 9.02
N LEU A 85 7.68 7.02 8.15
CA LEU A 85 8.97 7.60 8.55
C LEU A 85 8.95 9.12 8.69
N ALA A 86 8.01 9.82 8.04
CA ALA A 86 7.96 11.28 7.99
C ALA A 86 7.98 12.00 9.37
N PRO A 87 7.31 11.50 10.43
CA PRO A 87 7.34 12.13 11.76
C PRO A 87 8.73 12.24 12.40
N PHE A 88 9.66 11.35 12.05
CA PHE A 88 11.03 11.35 12.60
C PHE A 88 11.90 12.47 12.03
N PHE A 89 11.58 12.92 10.81
CA PHE A 89 12.33 13.93 10.06
C PHE A 89 11.65 15.30 10.02
N SER A 90 10.45 15.42 10.58
CA SER A 90 9.71 16.67 10.62
C SER A 90 10.17 17.59 11.74
N ARG A 91 10.21 18.89 11.44
CA ARG A 91 10.70 19.93 12.34
C ARG A 91 9.75 20.18 13.52
N ASP A 92 8.45 20.03 13.29
CA ASP A 92 7.38 20.34 14.25
C ASP A 92 6.31 19.24 14.26
N ARG A 93 5.55 19.13 15.37
CA ARG A 93 4.45 18.15 15.49
C ARG A 93 3.37 18.29 14.41
N ARG A 94 3.09 19.53 14.00
CA ARG A 94 2.08 19.80 12.97
C ARG A 94 2.50 19.23 11.61
N SER A 95 3.76 19.38 11.23
CA SER A 95 4.25 18.86 9.94
C SER A 95 4.31 17.33 9.93
N GLY A 96 4.65 16.70 11.05
CA GLY A 96 4.59 15.24 11.19
C GLY A 96 3.18 14.67 11.01
N LEU A 97 2.18 15.26 11.70
CA LEU A 97 0.77 14.87 11.55
C LEU A 97 0.22 15.13 10.15
N VAL A 98 0.57 16.28 9.55
CA VAL A 98 0.16 16.58 8.18
C VAL A 98 0.74 15.54 7.22
N ALA A 99 2.01 15.20 7.34
CA ALA A 99 2.66 14.21 6.49
C ALA A 99 2.04 12.80 6.60
N LEU A 100 1.66 12.38 7.81
CA LEU A 100 1.00 11.08 8.05
C LEU A 100 -0.33 10.94 7.30
N VAL A 101 -1.00 12.05 6.99
CA VAL A 101 -2.30 12.05 6.29
C VAL A 101 -2.14 12.43 4.82
N SER A 102 -1.35 13.45 4.52
CA SER A 102 -1.23 13.99 3.16
C SER A 102 -0.47 13.05 2.23
N ILE A 103 0.58 12.36 2.71
CA ILE A 103 1.37 11.45 1.86
C ILE A 103 0.51 10.27 1.38
N PRO A 104 -0.22 9.53 2.25
CA PRO A 104 -1.13 8.48 1.80
C PRO A 104 -2.26 9.01 0.92
N ALA A 105 -2.84 10.18 1.25
CA ALA A 105 -3.93 10.77 0.47
C ALA A 105 -3.49 11.14 -0.96
N LEU A 106 -2.32 11.77 -1.10
CA LEU A 106 -1.74 12.11 -2.39
C LEU A 106 -1.35 10.85 -3.18
N GLY A 107 -0.80 9.84 -2.51
CA GLY A 107 -0.52 8.54 -3.12
C GLY A 107 -1.78 7.90 -3.69
N TRP A 108 -2.87 7.86 -2.92
CA TRP A 108 -4.16 7.32 -3.36
C TRP A 108 -4.72 8.05 -4.58
N ILE A 109 -4.66 9.39 -4.60
CA ILE A 109 -5.09 10.18 -5.76
C ILE A 109 -4.22 9.83 -6.96
N GLY A 110 -2.90 9.78 -6.80
CA GLY A 110 -1.95 9.40 -7.85
C GLY A 110 -2.23 8.00 -8.42
N PHE A 111 -2.53 7.01 -7.56
CA PHE A 111 -2.82 5.65 -8.00
C PHE A 111 -4.05 5.58 -8.89
N ARG A 112 -5.11 6.34 -8.59
CA ARG A 112 -6.32 6.37 -9.44
C ARG A 112 -6.04 6.81 -10.88
N TRP A 113 -5.04 7.67 -11.09
CA TRP A 113 -4.66 8.12 -12.44
C TRP A 113 -3.76 7.14 -13.18
N VAL A 114 -3.00 6.31 -12.45
CA VAL A 114 -2.05 5.35 -13.03
C VAL A 114 -2.72 4.01 -13.33
N THR A 115 -3.72 3.62 -12.54
CA THR A 115 -4.42 2.33 -12.68
C THR A 115 -5.80 2.44 -13.30
N GLY A 116 -6.25 3.66 -13.63
CA GLY A 116 -7.55 3.95 -14.25
C GLY A 116 -7.51 3.95 -15.76
#